data_AF-A0A4V3WCW8-F1
#
_entry.id   AF-A0A4V3WCW8-F1
#
_cell.length_a   1.000
_cell.length_b   1.000
_cell.length_c   1.000
_cell.angle_alpha   90.00
_cell.angle_beta   90.00
_cell.angle_gamma   90.00
#
_symmetry.space_group_name_H-M   'P 1'
#
loop_
_entity.id
_entity.type
_entity.pdbx_description
1 polymer ?
#
loop_
_entity_poly.entity_id
_entity_poly.type
_entity_poly.pdbx_seq_one_letter_code
_entity_poly.pdbx_strand_id
1 'polypeptide(L)'
;MSWPQTEIERLTADYGTVPPPWILYPEFHPLSAFWRMGGGEGYMMFWSQWWQKQTWDEAQQFAYFQSFSPPPHWVPWTGDVIWGYDDETEEDAVLERLEGLGLGSRAEVLADWEDER
;
A
#
# COMPACT_ATOMS: atom_id res chain seq x y z
N MET A 1 3.86 12.11 24.61
CA MET A 1 3.36 11.22 23.54
C MET A 1 4.54 10.47 22.96
N SER A 2 4.37 9.19 22.61
CA SER A 2 5.41 8.44 21.90
C SER A 2 5.51 8.96 20.46
N TRP A 3 6.70 8.91 19.87
CA TRP A 3 6.94 9.36 18.49
C TRP A 3 5.93 8.79 17.46
N PRO A 4 5.51 7.51 17.52
CA PRO A 4 4.48 6.97 16.62
C PRO A 4 3.10 7.62 16.79
N GLN A 5 2.72 8.00 18.01
CA GLN A 5 1.41 8.58 18.30
C GLN A 5 1.28 9.99 17.73
N THR A 6 2.32 10.81 17.89
CA THR A 6 2.35 12.18 17.34
C THR A 6 2.28 12.18 15.82
N GLU A 7 2.96 11.23 15.17
CA GLU A 7 2.98 11.14 13.70
C GLU A 7 1.62 10.67 13.14
N ILE A 8 0.97 9.70 13.80
CA ILE A 8 -0.39 9.27 13.44
C ILE A 8 -1.38 10.45 13.55
N GLU A 9 -1.30 11.22 14.65
CA GLU A 9 -2.16 12.39 14.86
C GLU A 9 -1.95 13.44 13.77
N ARG A 10 -0.68 13.73 13.42
CA ARG A 10 -0.34 14.64 12.33
C ARG A 10 -0.89 14.17 10.99
N LEU A 11 -0.63 12.93 10.60
CA LEU A 11 -1.08 12.38 9.33
C LEU A 11 -2.61 12.29 9.24
N THR A 12 -3.26 11.90 10.33
CA THR A 12 -4.73 11.87 10.39
C THR A 12 -5.32 13.28 10.26
N ALA A 13 -4.68 14.31 10.81
CA ALA A 13 -5.12 15.69 10.63
C ALA A 13 -4.97 16.17 9.17
N ASP A 14 -3.88 15.79 8.51
CA ASP A 14 -3.57 16.22 7.14
C ASP A 14 -4.38 15.45 6.07
N TYR A 15 -4.58 14.15 6.27
CA TYR A 15 -5.15 13.23 5.26
C TYR A 15 -6.48 12.58 5.68
N GLY A 16 -6.97 12.85 6.90
CA GLY A 16 -8.15 12.18 7.47
C GLY A 16 -7.88 10.76 7.97
N THR A 17 -6.72 10.19 7.67
CA THR A 17 -6.26 8.86 8.06
C THR A 17 -4.72 8.79 7.94
N VAL A 18 -4.10 7.68 8.30
CA VAL A 18 -2.70 7.45 7.94
C VAL A 18 -2.66 7.09 6.45
N PRO A 19 -2.06 7.90 5.57
CA PRO A 19 -2.04 7.62 4.13
C PRO A 19 -1.17 6.38 3.84
N PRO A 20 -1.22 5.81 2.63
CA PRO A 20 -0.31 4.76 2.19
C PRO A 20 1.06 5.31 1.73
N PRO A 21 2.08 4.46 1.58
CA PRO A 21 3.47 4.89 1.34
C PRO A 21 3.69 5.83 0.16
N TRP A 22 3.00 5.60 -0.96
CA TRP A 22 3.14 6.41 -2.18
C TRP A 22 2.65 7.85 -2.05
N ILE A 23 1.86 8.18 -1.02
CA ILE A 23 1.42 9.55 -0.80
C ILE A 23 2.53 10.40 -0.17
N LEU A 24 3.34 9.81 0.70
CA LEU A 24 4.44 10.55 1.35
C LEU A 24 5.75 10.49 0.57
N TYR A 25 5.98 9.40 -0.15
CA TYR A 25 7.23 9.13 -0.86
C TYR A 25 6.93 8.64 -2.29
N PRO A 26 6.30 9.47 -3.13
CA PRO A 26 5.86 9.08 -4.47
C PRO A 26 7.02 8.76 -5.42
N GLU A 27 8.25 9.17 -5.10
CA GLU A 27 9.41 8.93 -5.96
C GLU A 27 10.08 7.57 -5.73
N PHE A 28 9.64 6.79 -4.74
CA PHE A 28 10.27 5.52 -4.39
C PHE A 28 9.38 4.32 -4.76
N HIS A 29 9.85 3.55 -5.73
CA HIS A 29 9.27 2.25 -6.09
C HIS A 29 9.17 1.31 -4.86
N PRO A 30 8.12 0.49 -4.70
CA PRO A 30 7.93 -0.40 -3.54
C PRO A 30 9.08 -1.38 -3.30
N LEU A 31 9.80 -1.78 -4.36
CA LEU A 31 10.97 -2.68 -4.23
C LEU A 31 12.27 -1.96 -3.82
N SER A 32 12.24 -0.63 -3.74
CA SER A 32 13.41 0.19 -3.38
C SER A 32 13.97 -0.19 -2.00
N ALA A 33 15.31 -0.19 -1.89
CA ALA A 33 15.99 -0.35 -0.61
C ALA A 33 15.63 0.77 0.41
N PHE A 34 15.09 1.90 -0.07
CA PHE A 34 14.57 2.98 0.76
C PHE A 34 13.59 2.50 1.84
N TRP A 35 12.77 1.49 1.52
CA TRP A 35 11.74 0.95 2.40
C TRP A 35 12.24 -0.07 3.42
N ARG A 36 13.42 -0.67 3.19
CA ARG A 36 13.96 -1.76 4.03
C ARG A 36 15.24 -1.40 4.77
N MET A 37 15.98 -0.41 4.28
CA MET A 37 17.28 0.00 4.81
C MET A 37 17.50 1.52 4.67
N GLY A 38 16.43 2.30 4.50
CA GLY A 38 16.48 3.73 4.23
C GLY A 38 15.45 4.52 5.02
N GLY A 39 15.22 5.77 4.61
CA GLY A 39 14.32 6.70 5.31
C GLY A 39 12.85 6.26 5.37
N GLY A 40 12.43 5.35 4.49
CA GLY A 40 11.05 4.85 4.43
C GLY A 40 10.76 3.70 5.40
N GLU A 41 11.78 3.05 5.96
CA GLU A 41 11.60 1.89 6.85
C GLU A 41 10.76 2.23 8.08
N GLY A 42 11.09 3.34 8.75
CA GLY A 42 10.33 3.81 9.90
C GLY A 42 8.86 4.09 9.56
N TYR A 43 8.60 4.58 8.35
CA TYR A 43 7.24 4.82 7.87
C TYR A 43 6.47 3.51 7.67
N MET A 44 7.06 2.54 6.98
CA MET A 44 6.47 1.21 6.78
C MET A 44 6.16 0.51 8.10
N MET A 45 7.06 0.60 9.08
CA MET A 45 6.86 -0.01 10.39
C MET A 45 5.65 0.57 11.13
N PHE A 46 5.52 1.90 11.21
CA PHE A 46 4.38 2.48 11.92
C PHE A 46 3.09 2.34 11.12
N TRP A 47 3.15 2.46 9.79
CA TRP A 47 1.98 2.26 8.92
C TRP A 47 1.42 0.86 9.12
N SER A 48 2.28 -0.16 9.13
CA SER A 48 1.90 -1.55 9.40
C SER A 48 1.27 -1.73 10.79
N GLN A 49 1.83 -1.10 11.82
CA GLN A 49 1.24 -1.12 13.18
C GLN A 49 -0.12 -0.42 13.25
N TRP A 50 -0.30 0.66 12.49
CA TRP A 50 -1.58 1.36 12.39
C TRP A 50 -2.61 0.51 11.63
N TRP A 51 -2.22 -0.11 10.51
CA TRP A 51 -3.06 -0.98 9.69
C TRP A 51 -3.59 -2.17 10.50
N GLN A 52 -2.71 -2.88 11.22
CA GLN A 52 -3.07 -4.06 12.03
C GLN A 52 -4.01 -3.75 13.19
N LYS A 53 -4.12 -2.48 13.62
CA LYS A 53 -5.07 -2.07 14.66
C LYS A 53 -6.47 -1.81 14.12
N GLN A 54 -6.62 -1.69 12.80
CA GLN A 54 -7.92 -1.49 12.19
C GLN A 54 -8.72 -2.79 12.28
N THR A 55 -10.00 -2.69 12.65
CA THR A 55 -10.94 -3.81 12.63
C THR A 55 -11.74 -3.83 11.33
N TRP A 56 -11.09 -3.45 10.23
CA TRP A 56 -11.73 -3.27 8.93
C TRP A 56 -12.00 -4.60 8.25
N ASP A 57 -13.20 -4.74 7.69
CA ASP A 57 -13.50 -5.79 6.74
C ASP A 57 -12.83 -5.53 5.37
N GLU A 58 -12.87 -6.50 4.47
CA GLU A 58 -12.25 -6.39 3.14
C GLU A 58 -12.77 -5.18 2.36
N ALA A 59 -14.07 -4.87 2.46
CA ALA A 59 -14.65 -3.74 1.74
C ALA A 59 -14.10 -2.40 2.25
N GLN A 60 -13.88 -2.28 3.56
CA GLN A 60 -13.26 -1.11 4.18
C GLN A 60 -11.77 -0.99 3.84
N GLN A 61 -11.04 -2.11 3.82
CA GLN A 61 -9.64 -2.13 3.40
C GLN A 61 -9.48 -1.72 1.93
N PHE A 62 -10.37 -2.21 1.08
CA PHE A 62 -10.43 -1.82 -0.32
C PHE A 62 -10.74 -0.32 -0.48
N ALA A 63 -11.77 0.18 0.21
CA ALA A 63 -12.17 1.58 0.16
C ALA A 63 -11.04 2.53 0.60
N TYR A 64 -10.23 2.11 1.57
CA TYR A 64 -9.03 2.84 1.97
C TYR A 64 -8.08 3.04 0.78
N PHE A 65 -7.68 1.96 0.10
CA PHE A 65 -6.77 2.07 -1.03
C PHE A 65 -7.38 2.79 -2.24
N GLN A 66 -8.66 2.54 -2.53
CA GLN A 66 -9.37 3.23 -3.61
C GLN A 66 -9.36 4.76 -3.41
N SER A 67 -9.49 5.24 -2.18
CA SER A 67 -9.46 6.68 -1.86
C SER A 67 -8.10 7.34 -2.16
N PHE A 68 -7.02 6.55 -2.22
CA PHE A 68 -5.67 7.02 -2.49
C PHE A 68 -5.16 6.68 -3.89
N SER A 69 -5.95 5.97 -4.69
CA SER A 69 -5.66 5.62 -6.10
C SER A 69 -4.21 5.13 -6.30
N PRO A 70 -3.91 3.87 -5.90
CA PRO A 70 -2.54 3.35 -5.94
C PRO A 70 -1.93 3.46 -7.35
N PRO A 71 -0.68 3.95 -7.47
CA PRO A 71 0.08 3.82 -8.71
C PRO A 71 0.22 2.36 -9.12
N PRO A 72 0.38 2.04 -10.42
CA PRO A 72 0.46 0.67 -10.91
C PRO A 72 1.48 -0.19 -10.14
N HIS A 73 2.70 0.30 -9.90
CA HIS A 73 3.68 -0.44 -9.12
C HIS A 73 3.28 -0.77 -7.67
N TRP A 74 2.37 -0.01 -7.06
CA TRP A 74 1.87 -0.28 -5.71
C TRP A 74 0.66 -1.22 -5.68
N VAL A 75 0.02 -1.51 -6.82
CA VAL A 75 -1.17 -2.36 -6.89
C VAL A 75 -0.91 -3.76 -6.33
N PRO A 76 0.16 -4.50 -6.72
CA PRO A 76 0.45 -5.82 -6.13
C PRO A 76 0.58 -5.76 -4.61
N TRP A 77 1.30 -4.75 -4.09
CA TRP A 77 1.47 -4.55 -2.66
C TRP A 77 0.14 -4.33 -1.91
N THR A 78 -0.85 -3.68 -2.53
CA THR A 78 -2.19 -3.55 -1.90
C THR A 78 -2.88 -4.89 -1.72
N GLY A 79 -2.73 -5.80 -2.70
CA GLY A 79 -3.26 -7.17 -2.61
C GLY A 79 -2.60 -7.94 -1.46
N ASP A 80 -1.27 -7.87 -1.38
CA ASP A 80 -0.49 -8.51 -0.31
C ASP A 80 -0.90 -8.00 1.08
N VAL A 81 -1.24 -6.72 1.20
CA VAL A 81 -1.70 -6.15 2.47
C VAL A 81 -3.10 -6.64 2.85
N ILE A 82 -4.03 -6.70 1.90
CA ILE A 82 -5.43 -7.05 2.16
C ILE A 82 -5.56 -8.55 2.45
N TRP A 83 -4.95 -9.38 1.62
CA TRP A 83 -5.14 -10.84 1.66
C TRP A 83 -3.95 -11.61 2.25
N GLY A 84 -2.82 -10.94 2.47
CA GLY A 84 -1.59 -11.58 2.90
C GLY A 84 -0.82 -12.21 1.74
N TYR A 85 0.46 -12.48 1.97
CA TYR A 85 1.24 -13.37 1.12
C TYR A 85 0.83 -14.81 1.44
N ASP A 86 0.20 -15.46 0.47
CA ASP A 86 0.10 -16.92 0.44
C ASP A 86 0.92 -17.38 -0.76
N ASP A 87 1.97 -18.17 -0.51
CA ASP A 87 2.86 -18.69 -1.57
C ASP A 87 2.11 -19.54 -2.61
N GLU A 88 0.87 -19.96 -2.30
CA GLU A 88 -0.02 -20.66 -3.23
C GLU A 88 -0.88 -19.72 -4.09
N THR A 89 -0.99 -18.44 -3.74
CA THR A 89 -1.77 -17.47 -4.50
C THR A 89 -0.95 -16.89 -5.65
N GLU A 90 -1.39 -17.16 -6.88
CA GLU A 90 -0.76 -16.59 -8.06
C GLU A 90 -0.96 -15.07 -8.11
N GLU A 91 0.12 -14.31 -8.34
CA GLU A 91 0.10 -12.84 -8.45
C GLU A 91 -0.94 -12.36 -9.48
N ASP A 92 -1.09 -13.09 -10.58
CA ASP A 92 -2.10 -12.82 -11.60
C ASP A 92 -3.54 -12.89 -11.04
N ALA A 93 -3.83 -13.84 -10.15
CA ALA A 93 -5.15 -13.96 -9.54
C ALA A 93 -5.44 -12.81 -8.57
N VAL A 94 -4.42 -12.30 -7.88
CA VAL A 94 -4.51 -11.10 -7.04
C VAL A 94 -4.82 -9.89 -7.90
N LEU A 95 -4.09 -9.70 -9.00
CA LEU A 95 -4.29 -8.59 -9.93
C LEU A 95 -5.67 -8.61 -10.58
N GLU A 96 -6.14 -9.76 -11.05
CA GLU A 96 -7.49 -9.92 -11.61
C GLU A 96 -8.57 -9.55 -10.57
N ARG A 97 -8.37 -9.94 -9.31
CA ARG A 97 -9.29 -9.59 -8.22
C ARG A 97 -9.30 -8.10 -7.93
N LEU A 98 -8.12 -7.46 -7.86
CA LEU A 98 -8.00 -6.00 -7.64
C LEU A 98 -8.62 -5.20 -8.79
N GLU A 99 -8.37 -5.63 -10.03
CA GLU A 99 -8.97 -5.01 -11.23
C GLU A 99 -10.50 -5.16 -11.22
N GLY A 100 -11.01 -6.34 -10.86
CA GLY A 100 -12.45 -6.59 -10.72
C GLY A 100 -13.12 -5.72 -9.64
N LEU A 101 -12.37 -5.27 -8.64
CA LEU A 101 -12.82 -4.33 -7.62
C LEU A 101 -12.60 -2.86 -8.01
N GLY A 102 -11.84 -2.60 -9.08
CA GLY A 102 -11.56 -1.25 -9.59
C GLY A 102 -10.33 -0.59 -8.98
N LEU A 103 -9.34 -1.38 -8.55
CA LEU A 103 -8.06 -0.90 -8.03
C LEU A 103 -6.95 -1.28 -9.01
N GLY A 104 -6.60 -0.32 -9.88
CA GLY A 104 -5.64 -0.52 -10.96
C GLY A 104 -6.14 -1.46 -12.06
N SER A 105 -5.30 -1.69 -13.07
CA SER A 105 -5.52 -2.73 -14.07
C SER A 105 -4.27 -3.58 -14.23
N ARG A 106 -4.44 -4.87 -14.49
CA ARG A 106 -3.32 -5.80 -14.72
C ARG A 106 -2.43 -5.31 -15.86
N ALA A 107 -3.03 -4.78 -16.92
CA ALA A 107 -2.29 -4.27 -18.08
C ALA A 107 -1.36 -3.09 -17.71
N GLU A 108 -1.83 -2.16 -16.87
CA GLU A 108 -1.02 -1.02 -16.40
C GLU A 108 0.11 -1.48 -15.47
N VAL A 109 -0.17 -2.41 -14.55
CA VAL A 109 0.86 -2.95 -13.65
C VAL A 109 1.99 -3.61 -14.45
N LEU A 110 1.64 -4.49 -15.40
CA LEU A 110 2.64 -5.18 -16.22
C LEU A 110 3.46 -4.20 -17.06
N ALA A 111 2.80 -3.20 -17.68
CA ALA A 111 3.50 -2.21 -18.49
C ALA A 111 4.47 -1.35 -17.66
N ASP A 112 4.07 -0.94 -16.45
CA ASP A 112 4.90 -0.15 -15.53
C ASP A 112 6.14 -0.94 -15.10
N TRP A 113 5.98 -2.23 -14.78
CA TRP A 113 7.08 -3.10 -14.35
C TRP A 113 8.01 -3.50 -15.50
N GLU A 114 7.54 -3.50 -16.75
CA GLU A 114 8.38 -3.72 -17.94
C GLU A 114 9.26 -2.50 -18.26
N ASP A 115 8.79 -1.28 -18.01
CA ASP A 115 9.57 -0.03 -18.24
C ASP A 115 10.74 0.10 -17.25
N GLU A 116 10.61 -0.45 -16.04
CA GLU A 116 11.65 -0.42 -15.02
C GLU A 116 12.79 -1.45 -15.20
N ARG A 117 12.75 -2.31 -16.23
CA ARG A 117 13.72 -3.42 -16.46
C ARG A 117 14.89 -3.11 -17.41
#